data_AF-A0AAV2K184-F1
#
_entry.id   AF-A0AAV2K184-F1
#
_cell.length_a   1.000
_cell.length_b   1.000
_cell.length_c   1.000
_cell.angle_alpha   90.00
_cell.angle_beta   90.00
_cell.angle_gamma   90.00
#
_symmetry.space_group_name_H-M   'P 1'
#
loop_
_entity.id
_entity.type
_entity.pdbx_description
1 polymer ?
#
loop_
_entity_poly.entity_id
_entity_poly.type
_entity_poly.pdbx_seq_one_letter_code
_entity_poly.pdbx_strand_id
1 'polypeptide(L)'
;MPSALSSAPEILNYEPITTATDLWSVGVIAYMLVTGESPFVGDDKQETYLNVSQVNVDYSSESFSRVSELAVDFIRKLLVKAPEDRPSAAECMSHPWLWQQPLSLSCDFSCGLRPVRERSCGTKWAIPPEDTEDKENVLESPHAHAKKFRLEEDGDF
;
A
#
# COMPACT_ATOMS: atom_id res chain seq x y z
N MET A 1 -0.09 -9.68 -9.76
CA MET A 1 0.37 -9.99 -8.39
C MET A 1 0.56 -8.67 -7.66
N PRO A 2 -0.10 -8.44 -6.51
CA PRO A 2 0.19 -7.26 -5.68
C PRO A 2 1.69 -7.17 -5.42
N SER A 3 2.27 -5.97 -5.50
CA SER A 3 3.66 -5.74 -5.16
C SER A 3 3.86 -6.01 -3.66
N ALA A 4 4.69 -7.00 -3.31
CA ALA A 4 4.95 -7.40 -1.92
C ALA A 4 5.45 -6.26 -1.02
N LEU A 5 6.00 -5.18 -1.61
CA LEU A 5 6.55 -4.02 -0.91
C LEU A 5 5.56 -3.31 0.03
N SER A 6 4.26 -3.41 -0.22
CA SER A 6 3.21 -2.78 0.61
C SER A 6 2.26 -3.78 1.26
N SER A 7 2.48 -5.08 1.07
CA SER A 7 1.65 -6.13 1.67
C SER A 7 2.14 -6.43 3.08
N ALA A 8 1.21 -6.52 4.02
CA ALA A 8 1.51 -6.92 5.39
C ALA A 8 1.90 -8.40 5.47
N PRO A 9 2.71 -8.82 6.47
CA PRO A 9 3.16 -10.21 6.59
C PRO A 9 2.00 -11.22 6.71
N GLU A 10 0.89 -10.85 7.36
CA GLU A 10 -0.30 -11.70 7.47
C GLU A 10 -0.95 -11.99 6.11
N ILE A 11 -0.91 -11.05 5.16
CA ILE A 11 -1.40 -11.26 3.78
C ILE A 11 -0.51 -12.29 3.08
N LEU A 12 0.81 -12.20 3.28
CA LEU A 12 1.78 -13.11 2.69
C LEU A 12 1.68 -14.53 3.26
N ASN A 13 1.24 -14.65 4.51
CA ASN A 13 1.04 -15.91 5.22
C ASN A 13 -0.36 -16.52 5.03
N TYR A 14 -1.26 -15.84 4.32
CA TYR A 14 -2.68 -16.24 4.20
C TYR A 14 -3.40 -16.31 5.56
N GLU A 15 -3.02 -15.42 6.49
CA GLU A 15 -3.67 -15.23 7.78
C GLU A 15 -4.88 -14.29 7.68
N PRO A 16 -5.77 -14.26 8.70
CA PRO A 16 -6.93 -13.37 8.70
C PRO A 16 -6.54 -11.89 8.60
N ILE A 17 -7.11 -11.21 7.61
CA ILE A 17 -6.90 -9.77 7.39
C ILE A 17 -7.78 -8.98 8.36
N THR A 18 -7.21 -7.92 8.94
CA THR A 18 -7.90 -7.02 9.87
C THR A 18 -7.62 -5.57 9.49
N THR A 19 -8.22 -4.61 10.20
CA THR A 19 -7.89 -3.18 10.03
C THR A 19 -6.43 -2.85 10.35
N ALA A 20 -5.75 -3.70 11.12
CA ALA A 20 -4.31 -3.56 11.38
C ALA A 20 -3.46 -3.79 10.12
N THR A 21 -3.98 -4.51 9.12
CA THR A 21 -3.34 -4.71 7.82
C THR A 21 -3.25 -3.40 7.05
N ASP A 22 -4.28 -2.55 7.12
CA ASP A 22 -4.23 -1.21 6.53
C ASP A 22 -3.17 -0.34 7.23
N LEU A 23 -3.01 -0.50 8.55
CA LEU A 23 -2.04 0.27 9.34
C LEU A 23 -0.59 -0.10 9.02
N TRP A 24 -0.32 -1.34 8.63
CA TRP A 24 0.97 -1.70 8.04
C TRP A 24 1.26 -0.90 6.77
N SER A 25 0.28 -0.82 5.86
CA SER A 25 0.43 -0.07 4.61
C SER A 25 0.66 1.43 4.87
N VAL A 26 0.02 1.99 5.91
CA VAL A 26 0.29 3.36 6.39
C VAL A 26 1.73 3.50 6.87
N GLY A 27 2.26 2.55 7.64
CA GLY A 27 3.66 2.55 8.08
C GLY A 27 4.65 2.53 6.91
N VAL A 28 4.38 1.71 5.89
CA VAL A 28 5.20 1.64 4.66
C VAL A 28 5.18 2.97 3.92
N ILE A 29 4.00 3.59 3.76
CA ILE A 29 3.85 4.89 3.11
C ILE A 29 4.56 5.98 3.93
N ALA A 30 4.40 6.00 5.25
CA ALA A 30 5.07 6.97 6.13
C ALA A 30 6.60 6.88 6.01
N TYR A 31 7.15 5.66 5.99
CA TYR A 31 8.59 5.44 5.75
C TYR A 31 9.04 6.04 4.41
N MET A 32 8.31 5.75 3.33
CA MET A 32 8.63 6.27 1.99
C MET A 32 8.54 7.81 1.93
N LEU A 33 7.61 8.42 2.66
CA LEU A 33 7.45 9.87 2.67
C LEU A 33 8.59 10.58 3.40
N VAL A 34 9.12 10.00 4.48
CA VAL A 34 10.19 10.64 5.27
C VAL A 34 11.59 10.36 4.73
N THR A 35 11.82 9.19 4.14
CA THR A 35 13.15 8.79 3.62
C THR A 35 13.28 8.91 2.10
N GLY A 36 12.18 8.80 1.36
CA GLY A 36 12.19 8.65 -0.10
C GLY A 36 12.53 7.23 -0.59
N GLU A 37 12.72 6.27 0.32
CA GLU A 37 13.14 4.90 0.04
C GLU A 37 12.07 3.88 0.47
N SER A 38 12.12 2.66 -0.06
CA SER A 38 11.17 1.60 0.33
C SER A 38 11.73 0.79 1.51
N PRO A 39 10.95 0.53 2.57
CA PRO A 39 11.47 -0.10 3.80
C PRO A 39 11.90 -1.56 3.65
N PHE A 40 11.35 -2.28 2.66
CA PHE A 40 11.54 -3.73 2.50
C PHE A 40 12.13 -4.14 1.15
N VAL A 41 12.62 -3.17 0.36
CA VAL A 41 13.17 -3.48 -0.97
C VAL A 41 14.43 -4.34 -0.81
N GLY A 42 14.44 -5.50 -1.47
CA GLY A 42 15.64 -6.30 -1.69
C GLY A 42 16.06 -6.27 -3.17
N ASP A 43 17.22 -6.85 -3.46
CA ASP A 43 17.75 -7.02 -4.82
C ASP A 43 16.83 -7.90 -5.67
N ASP A 44 16.14 -8.84 -5.04
CA ASP A 44 15.19 -9.74 -5.69
C ASP A 44 13.86 -9.89 -4.92
N LYS A 45 12.92 -10.60 -5.54
CA LYS A 45 11.59 -10.82 -4.95
C LYS A 45 11.65 -11.67 -3.69
N GLN A 46 12.58 -12.63 -3.64
CA GLN A 46 12.72 -13.51 -2.49
C GLN A 46 13.28 -12.74 -1.29
N GLU A 47 14.31 -11.92 -1.49
CA GLU A 47 14.82 -11.05 -0.43
C GLU A 47 13.77 -10.06 0.04
N THR A 48 13.02 -9.42 -0.87
CA THR A 48 11.91 -8.54 -0.52
C THR A 48 10.87 -9.25 0.36
N TYR A 49 10.49 -10.48 0.00
CA TYR A 49 9.57 -11.30 0.80
C TYR A 49 10.13 -11.62 2.18
N LEU A 50 11.41 -11.96 2.28
CA LEU A 50 12.08 -12.23 3.55
C LEU A 50 12.14 -10.98 4.43
N ASN A 51 12.45 -9.82 3.85
CA ASN A 51 12.46 -8.54 4.55
C ASN A 51 11.09 -8.21 5.14
N VAL A 52 10.00 -8.39 4.39
CA VAL A 52 8.63 -8.21 4.92
C VAL A 52 8.31 -9.23 6.00
N SER A 53 8.61 -10.52 5.76
CA SER A 53 8.27 -11.62 6.68
C SER A 53 9.02 -11.56 8.02
N GLN A 54 10.23 -11.01 8.02
CA GLN A 54 11.08 -10.82 9.19
C GLN A 54 10.98 -9.40 9.76
N VAL A 55 10.25 -8.50 9.10
CA VAL A 55 10.17 -7.07 9.44
C VAL A 55 11.57 -6.45 9.54
N ASN A 56 12.40 -6.75 8.56
CA ASN A 56 13.75 -6.23 8.46
C ASN A 56 13.72 -4.86 7.79
N VAL A 57 13.61 -3.80 8.60
CA VAL A 57 13.59 -2.41 8.16
C VAL A 57 14.88 -1.73 8.56
N ASP A 58 15.54 -1.05 7.63
CA ASP A 58 16.69 -0.21 7.95
C ASP A 58 16.22 1.11 8.57
N TYR A 59 16.74 1.42 9.76
CA TYR A 59 16.56 2.70 10.44
C TYR A 59 17.89 3.43 10.60
N SER A 60 18.83 3.21 9.69
CA SER A 60 20.17 3.79 9.71
C SER A 60 20.12 5.32 9.82
N SER A 61 21.11 5.86 10.52
CA SER A 61 21.21 7.30 10.77
C SER A 61 21.41 8.12 9.50
N GLU A 62 21.79 7.51 8.38
CA GLU A 62 21.94 8.23 7.10
C GLU A 62 20.58 8.58 6.50
N SER A 63 19.71 7.59 6.29
CA SER A 63 18.35 7.78 5.77
C SER A 63 17.45 8.56 6.73
N PHE A 64 17.69 8.44 8.05
CA PHE A 64 16.92 9.12 9.09
C PHE A 64 17.60 10.35 9.70
N SER A 65 18.74 10.80 9.17
CA SER A 65 19.52 11.93 9.72
C SER A 65 18.74 13.23 9.89
N ARG A 66 17.72 13.45 9.05
CA ARG A 66 16.89 14.66 9.00
C ARG A 66 15.45 14.44 9.47
N VAL A 67 15.16 13.23 9.96
CA VAL A 67 13.82 12.81 10.36
C VAL A 67 13.72 12.92 11.88
N SER A 68 12.59 13.42 12.39
CA SER A 68 12.40 13.53 13.83
C SER A 68 12.28 12.14 14.47
N GLU A 69 12.80 11.98 15.69
CA GLU A 69 12.72 10.71 16.43
C GLU A 69 11.28 10.23 16.61
N LEU A 70 10.32 11.15 16.71
CA LEU A 70 8.89 10.84 16.80
C LEU A 70 8.31 10.25 15.53
N ALA A 71 8.82 10.65 14.36
CA ALA A 71 8.43 10.03 13.09
C ALA A 71 8.92 8.58 13.04
N VAL A 72 10.16 8.36 13.48
CA VAL A 72 10.74 7.01 13.55
C VAL A 72 9.96 6.14 14.52
N ASP A 73 9.62 6.65 15.70
CA ASP A 73 8.79 5.96 16.69
C ASP A 73 7.41 5.60 16.14
N PHE A 74 6.76 6.52 15.41
CA PHE A 74 5.48 6.26 14.75
C PHE A 74 5.58 5.10 13.75
N ILE A 75 6.60 5.13 12.88
CA ILE A 75 6.81 4.09 11.85
C ILE A 75 7.10 2.74 12.52
N ARG A 76 7.93 2.71 13.57
CA ARG A 76 8.26 1.48 14.32
C ARG A 76 7.05 0.83 14.97
N LYS A 77 6.09 1.63 15.47
CA LYS A 77 4.84 1.11 16.04
C LYS A 77 3.90 0.51 14.99
N LEU A 78 3.97 0.99 13.74
CA LEU A 78 3.14 0.50 12.64
C LEU A 78 3.74 -0.72 11.94
N LEU A 79 5.04 -0.74 11.74
CA LEU A 79 5.76 -1.85 11.11
C LEU A 79 6.10 -2.92 12.14
N VAL A 80 5.06 -3.55 12.70
CA VAL A 80 5.16 -4.67 13.64
C VAL A 80 4.59 -5.93 13.00
N LYS A 81 5.24 -7.08 13.24
CA LYS A 81 4.85 -8.35 12.63
C LYS A 81 3.44 -8.77 13.02
N ALA A 82 3.17 -8.83 14.32
CA ALA A 82 1.88 -9.21 14.87
C ALA A 82 0.87 -8.07 14.67
N PRO A 83 -0.28 -8.29 14.01
CA PRO A 83 -1.29 -7.27 13.80
C PRO A 83 -1.92 -6.77 15.11
N GLU A 84 -2.00 -7.63 16.14
CA GLU A 84 -2.52 -7.29 17.47
C GLU A 84 -1.65 -6.31 18.28
N ASP A 85 -0.35 -6.27 17.97
CA ASP A 85 0.60 -5.34 18.61
C ASP A 85 0.61 -3.98 17.91
N ARG A 86 -0.03 -3.86 16.73
CA ARG A 86 -0.14 -2.58 16.02
C ARG A 86 -1.18 -1.71 16.71
N PRO A 87 -0.90 -0.41 16.92
CA PRO A 87 -1.89 0.52 17.45
C PRO A 87 -3.07 0.61 16.50
N SER A 88 -4.27 0.88 17.03
CA SER A 88 -5.45 1.17 16.21
C SER A 88 -5.32 2.51 15.48
N ALA A 89 -6.14 2.74 14.45
CA ALA A 89 -6.15 4.02 13.72
C ALA A 89 -6.42 5.22 14.64
N ALA A 90 -7.26 5.05 15.66
CA ALA A 90 -7.56 6.10 16.64
C ALA A 90 -6.35 6.44 17.52
N GLU A 91 -5.56 5.43 17.91
CA GLU A 91 -4.31 5.62 18.67
C GLU A 91 -3.19 6.19 17.78
N CYS A 92 -3.14 5.80 16.52
CA CYS A 92 -2.23 6.39 15.54
C CYS A 92 -2.52 7.88 15.40
N MET A 93 -3.81 8.24 15.31
CA MET A 93 -4.22 9.63 15.24
C MET A 93 -3.72 10.43 16.42
N SER A 94 -3.77 9.91 17.67
CA SER A 94 -3.30 10.63 18.86
C SER A 94 -1.78 10.70 19.01
N HIS A 95 -1.00 10.10 18.09
CA HIS A 95 0.44 10.06 18.19
C HIS A 95 1.07 11.47 18.14
N PRO A 96 2.06 11.78 19.01
CA PRO A 96 2.67 13.11 19.06
C PRO A 96 3.25 13.57 17.72
N TRP A 97 3.73 12.64 16.89
CA TRP A 97 4.24 12.96 15.55
C TRP A 97 3.21 13.68 14.66
N LEU A 98 1.92 13.31 14.75
CA LEU A 98 0.86 13.91 13.93
C LEU A 98 0.30 15.20 14.55
N TRP A 99 0.45 15.39 15.86
CA TRP A 99 -0.09 16.55 16.59
C TRP A 99 0.94 17.62 16.92
N GLN A 100 2.20 17.46 16.53
CA GLN A 100 3.18 18.52 16.66
C GLN A 100 2.76 19.72 15.80
N GLN A 101 2.21 20.73 16.49
CA GLN A 101 2.07 22.08 15.96
C GLN A 101 3.44 22.53 15.42
N PRO A 102 3.51 23.22 14.27
CA PRO A 102 4.76 23.77 13.79
C PRO A 102 5.23 24.83 14.78
N LEU A 103 6.13 24.46 15.69
CA LEU A 103 6.95 25.43 16.39
C LEU A 103 7.85 26.07 15.34
N SER A 104 7.43 27.27 14.90
CA SER A 104 8.20 28.25 14.13
C SER A 104 9.12 27.67 13.06
N LEU A 105 8.64 27.69 11.81
CA LEU A 105 9.50 27.62 10.64
C LEU A 105 10.49 28.80 10.65
N SER A 106 11.63 28.62 11.32
CA SER A 106 12.91 29.18 10.90
C SER A 106 13.74 28.01 10.38
N CYS A 107 13.27 27.39 9.30
CA CYS A 107 14.09 26.48 8.52
C CYS A 107 14.48 27.24 7.26
N ASP A 108 15.71 27.73 7.25
CA ASP A 108 16.38 28.15 6.03
C ASP A 108 16.37 26.96 5.07
N PHE A 109 15.62 27.09 3.98
CA PHE A 109 15.60 26.16 2.86
C PHE A 109 16.97 26.17 2.16
N SER A 110 17.95 25.54 2.78
CA SER A 110 19.20 25.13 2.15
C SER A 110 19.51 23.70 2.56
N CYS A 111 18.56 22.81 2.27
CA CYS A 111 18.84 21.40 2.20
C CYS A 111 18.34 20.92 0.86
N GLY A 112 19.28 20.69 -0.06
CA GLY A 112 19.01 20.24 -1.42
C GLY A 112 18.07 19.05 -1.42
N LEU A 113 16.79 19.33 -1.67
CA LEU A 113 15.88 18.38 -2.28
C LEU A 113 16.56 18.00 -3.59
N ARG A 114 17.16 16.79 -3.63
CA ARG A 114 17.44 16.20 -4.93
C ARG A 114 16.08 16.14 -5.64
N PRO A 115 15.98 16.60 -6.89
CA PRO A 115 14.75 16.42 -7.65
C PRO A 115 14.34 14.97 -7.50
N VAL A 116 13.14 14.72 -6.98
CA VAL A 116 12.50 13.42 -7.08
C VAL A 116 12.63 13.06 -8.55
N ARG A 117 13.52 12.11 -8.85
CA ARG A 117 13.62 11.59 -10.20
C ARG A 117 12.27 10.97 -10.46
N GLU A 118 11.47 11.64 -11.28
CA GLU A 118 10.21 11.12 -11.79
C GLU A 118 10.51 9.71 -12.29
N ARG A 119 10.14 8.71 -11.48
CA ARG A 119 10.00 7.38 -12.00
C ARG A 119 8.74 7.49 -12.82
N SER A 120 8.94 7.76 -14.11
CA SER A 120 7.91 7.81 -15.13
C SER A 120 6.88 6.74 -14.79
N CYS A 121 5.67 7.17 -14.43
CA CYS A 121 4.50 6.33 -14.39
C CYS A 121 4.17 5.93 -15.85
N GLY A 122 5.06 5.13 -16.43
CA GLY A 122 4.97 4.56 -17.75
C GLY A 122 4.28 3.20 -17.68
N THR A 123 3.16 3.12 -16.98
CA THR A 123 2.18 2.07 -17.26
C THR A 123 0.83 2.75 -17.20
N LYS A 124 0.52 3.44 -18.30
CA LYS A 124 -0.86 3.69 -18.70
C LYS A 124 -1.54 2.33 -18.62
N TRP A 125 -2.48 2.16 -17.69
CA TRP A 125 -3.46 1.10 -17.77
C TRP A 125 -4.17 1.31 -19.11
N ALA A 126 -3.72 0.56 -20.11
CA ALA A 126 -4.37 0.50 -21.41
C ALA A 126 -5.32 -0.68 -21.33
N ILE A 127 -6.60 -0.38 -21.53
CA ILE A 127 -7.62 -1.36 -21.86
C ILE A 127 -7.10 -2.13 -23.10
N PRO A 128 -7.03 -3.47 -23.09
CA PRO A 128 -6.64 -4.22 -24.27
C PRO A 128 -7.58 -3.86 -25.44
N PRO A 129 -7.07 -3.59 -26.64
CA PRO A 129 -7.92 -3.35 -27.79
C PRO A 129 -8.75 -4.60 -28.08
N GLU A 130 -10.06 -4.41 -28.25
CA GLU A 130 -10.92 -5.36 -28.95
C GLU A 130 -10.40 -5.47 -30.39
N ASP A 131 -9.66 -6.53 -30.68
CA ASP A 131 -9.39 -6.90 -32.06
C ASP A 131 -10.68 -7.48 -32.65
N THR A 132 -11.21 -6.72 -33.59
CA THR A 132 -12.30 -7.09 -34.49
C THR A 132 -11.71 -7.75 -35.73
N GLU A 133 -12.44 -8.74 -36.25
CA GLU A 133 -12.29 -9.37 -37.58
C GLU A 133 -11.31 -10.54 -37.72
N ASP A 134 -11.70 -11.71 -37.18
CA ASP A 134 -11.71 -12.93 -38.00
C ASP A 134 -13.12 -13.09 -38.57
N LYS A 135 -13.24 -12.89 -39.89
CA LYS A 135 -14.49 -13.08 -40.64
C LYS A 135 -14.77 -14.55 -40.86
N GLU A 136 -16.05 -14.87 -40.69
CA GLU A 136 -16.79 -15.97 -41.32
C GLU A 136 -16.50 -17.39 -40.83
N ASN A 137 -17.32 -17.84 -39.88
CA ASN A 137 -18.13 -19.01 -40.21
C ASN A 137 -19.57 -18.81 -39.73
N VAL A 138 -20.44 -18.67 -40.72
CA VAL A 138 -21.89 -18.60 -40.60
C VAL A 138 -22.41 -19.91 -40.01
N LEU A 139 -23.16 -19.85 -38.92
CA LEU A 139 -24.44 -20.57 -38.81
C LEU A 139 -25.30 -19.99 -37.67
N GLU A 140 -26.61 -20.03 -37.91
CA GLU A 140 -27.66 -19.17 -37.39
C GLU A 140 -28.04 -19.30 -35.89
N SER A 141 -28.59 -18.18 -35.41
CA SER A 141 -29.50 -17.92 -34.26
C SER A 141 -30.72 -18.89 -34.17
N PRO A 142 -31.72 -18.79 -33.24
CA PRO A 142 -32.01 -17.76 -32.22
C PRO A 142 -32.45 -18.33 -30.84
N HIS A 143 -32.43 -17.59 -29.72
CA HIS A 143 -33.51 -16.66 -29.33
C HIS A 143 -33.15 -15.86 -28.06
N ALA A 144 -33.58 -14.60 -28.09
CA ALA A 144 -33.49 -13.55 -27.08
C ALA A 144 -34.21 -13.85 -25.75
N HIS A 145 -33.80 -13.22 -24.65
CA HIS A 145 -34.59 -12.10 -24.07
C HIS A 145 -33.89 -11.37 -22.91
N ALA A 146 -34.28 -10.10 -22.79
CA ALA A 146 -33.77 -9.04 -21.95
C ALA A 146 -34.02 -9.17 -20.44
N LYS A 147 -33.13 -8.49 -19.68
CA LYS A 147 -33.30 -7.76 -18.41
C LYS A 147 -34.65 -7.93 -17.68
N LYS A 148 -34.63 -8.29 -16.39
CA LYS A 148 -35.46 -7.58 -15.40
C LYS A 148 -34.96 -7.68 -13.95
N PHE A 149 -35.29 -6.59 -13.26
CA PHE A 149 -34.97 -6.11 -11.93
C PHE A 149 -35.79 -6.82 -10.84
N ARG A 150 -35.09 -7.22 -9.76
CA ARG A 150 -35.41 -7.28 -8.31
C ARG A 150 -36.83 -7.55 -7.77
N LEU A 151 -36.82 -8.27 -6.62
CA LEU A 151 -37.80 -8.44 -5.52
C LEU A 151 -38.92 -9.45 -5.78
N GLU A 152 -39.46 -10.21 -4.83
CA GLU A 152 -39.19 -10.71 -3.46
C GLU A 152 -40.25 -11.83 -3.29
N GLU A 153 -40.01 -12.76 -2.36
CA GLU A 153 -41.00 -13.53 -1.57
C GLU A 153 -42.20 -14.22 -2.28
N ASP A 154 -42.23 -15.55 -2.24
CA ASP A 154 -42.97 -16.29 -1.20
C ASP A 154 -43.14 -17.77 -1.55
N GLY A 155 -43.00 -18.62 -0.53
CA GLY A 155 -43.99 -19.65 -0.24
C GLY A 155 -43.88 -21.03 -0.91
N ASP A 156 -43.63 -22.03 -0.06
CA ASP A 156 -44.28 -23.35 0.01
C ASP A 156 -44.50 -24.18 -1.27
N PHE A 157 -43.82 -25.34 -1.36
CA PHE A 157 -44.27 -26.61 -0.75
C PHE A 157 -43.24 -27.72 -1.01
#